data_AF-A0A3B9BIF5-F1
#
_entry.id   AF-A0A3B9BIF5-F1
#
_cell.length_a   1.000
_cell.length_b   1.000
_cell.length_c   1.000
_cell.angle_alpha   90.00
_cell.angle_beta   90.00
_cell.angle_gamma   90.00
#
_symmetry.space_group_name_H-M   'P 1'
#
loop_
_entity.id
_entity.type
_entity.pdbx_description
1 polymer ?
#
loop_
_entity_poly.entity_id
_entity_poly.type
_entity_poly.pdbx_seq_one_letter_code
_entity_poly.pdbx_strand_id
1 'polypeptide(L)'
;MFASFLTPEFLSLIGGSITGFIFKTMAEKRLDDKARFERTLSLIDKRTEVADAAVNRVGIEAGKVVRRIIVLCILFGTIIAPFILPFFSIPTVVELEETRYAPLDFFGLFGTNNYISFQTINGYLFTTENRQILVTIVGFYFGNASAKSR
;
A
#
# COMPACT_ATOMS: atom_id res chain seq x y z
N MET A 1 -24.67 19.39 68.68
CA MET A 1 -23.23 19.03 68.66
C MET A 1 -22.66 18.90 67.25
N PHE A 2 -23.45 18.61 66.21
CA PHE A 2 -22.96 18.50 64.81
C PHE A 2 -22.75 19.83 64.06
N ALA A 3 -23.38 20.92 64.48
CA ALA A 3 -23.30 22.22 63.78
C ALA A 3 -21.97 22.99 64.01
N SER A 4 -21.19 22.63 65.03
CA SER A 4 -19.89 23.27 65.34
C SER A 4 -18.71 22.68 64.56
N PHE A 5 -18.87 21.51 63.94
CA PHE A 5 -17.83 20.87 63.11
C PHE A 5 -17.86 21.36 61.65
N LEU A 6 -18.91 22.10 61.27
CA LEU A 6 -19.10 22.73 59.96
C LEU A 6 -18.84 24.23 60.07
N THR A 7 -17.73 24.64 60.69
CA THR A 7 -17.30 26.04 60.64
C THR A 7 -16.83 26.40 59.22
N PRO A 8 -17.18 27.58 58.70
CA PRO A 8 -16.76 28.03 57.37
C PRO A 8 -15.24 27.97 57.16
N GLU A 9 -14.44 28.18 58.21
CA GLU A 9 -12.98 28.12 58.15
C GLU A 9 -12.44 26.68 58.03
N PHE A 10 -13.09 25.69 58.66
CA PHE A 10 -12.69 24.29 58.53
C PHE A 10 -13.08 23.73 57.15
N LEU A 11 -14.26 24.11 56.65
CA LEU A 11 -14.71 23.75 55.32
C LEU A 11 -13.86 24.41 54.22
N SER A 12 -13.39 25.64 54.42
CA SER A 12 -12.47 26.30 53.49
C SER A 12 -11.05 25.70 53.53
N LEU A 13 -10.58 25.25 54.70
CA LEU A 13 -9.29 24.57 54.84
C LEU A 13 -9.29 23.18 54.16
N ILE A 14 -10.35 22.40 54.37
CA ILE A 14 -10.54 21.12 53.68
C ILE A 14 -10.76 21.35 52.18
N GLY A 15 -11.61 22.30 51.81
CA GLY A 15 -11.86 22.66 50.42
C GLY A 15 -10.59 23.13 49.69
N GLY A 16 -9.76 23.94 50.35
CA GLY A 16 -8.49 24.44 49.83
C GLY A 16 -7.43 23.35 49.68
N SER A 17 -7.32 22.41 50.62
CA SER A 17 -6.38 21.29 50.54
C SER A 17 -6.76 20.27 49.45
N ILE A 18 -8.05 19.95 49.29
CA ILE A 18 -8.55 19.11 48.20
C ILE A 18 -8.30 19.80 46.84
N THR A 19 -8.61 21.10 46.75
CA THR A 19 -8.40 21.88 45.53
C THR A 19 -6.91 21.96 45.15
N GLY A 20 -6.04 22.20 46.13
CA GLY A 20 -4.58 22.19 45.92
C GLY A 20 -4.04 20.83 45.47
N PHE A 21 -4.58 19.74 46.02
CA PHE A 21 -4.22 18.38 45.57
C PHE A 21 -4.65 18.11 44.12
N ILE A 22 -5.84 18.56 43.72
CA ILE A 22 -6.31 18.43 42.32
C ILE A 22 -5.42 19.25 41.37
N PHE A 23 -5.08 20.49 41.73
CA PHE A 23 -4.19 21.29 40.90
C PHE A 23 -2.78 20.70 40.81
N LYS A 24 -2.25 20.15 41.90
CA LYS A 24 -0.94 19.47 41.90
C LYS A 24 -0.93 18.24 41.01
N THR A 25 -1.94 17.38 41.13
CA THR A 25 -2.05 16.18 40.27
C THR A 25 -2.25 16.54 38.80
N MET A 26 -3.01 17.61 38.50
CA MET A 26 -3.14 18.11 37.13
C MET A 26 -1.83 18.69 36.59
N ALA A 27 -1.05 19.39 37.43
CA ALA A 27 0.25 19.92 37.07
C ALA A 27 1.27 18.80 36.80
N GLU A 28 1.33 17.79 37.67
CA GLU A 28 2.18 16.59 37.50
C GLU A 28 1.82 15.85 36.21
N LYS A 29 0.53 15.67 35.91
CA LYS A 29 0.07 15.06 34.65
C LYS A 29 0.54 15.85 33.42
N ARG A 30 0.42 17.19 33.45
CA ARG A 30 0.89 18.05 32.35
C ARG A 30 2.40 18.00 32.16
N LEU A 31 3.17 17.84 33.23
CA LEU A 31 4.62 17.67 33.16
C LEU A 31 4.99 16.32 32.54
N ASP A 32 4.31 15.24 32.93
CA ASP A 32 4.55 13.90 32.34
C ASP A 32 4.16 13.88 30.84
N ASP A 33 3.04 14.51 30.48
CA ASP A 33 2.60 14.63 29.08
C ASP A 33 3.63 15.40 28.22
N LYS A 34 4.21 16.49 28.75
CA LYS A 34 5.30 17.21 28.09
C LYS A 34 6.54 16.34 27.90
N ALA A 35 6.96 15.61 28.94
CA ALA A 35 8.11 14.72 28.87
C ALA A 35 7.90 13.58 27.87
N ARG A 36 6.69 13.03 27.77
CA ARG A 36 6.33 12.02 26.76
C ARG A 36 6.36 12.58 25.35
N PHE A 37 5.88 13.81 25.16
CA PHE A 37 5.93 14.48 23.86
C PHE A 37 7.37 14.72 23.41
N GLU A 38 8.23 15.21 24.28
CA GLU A 38 9.66 15.43 24.00
C GLU A 38 10.40 14.11 23.68
N ARG A 39 10.12 13.04 24.43
CA ARG A 39 10.61 11.70 24.11
C ARG A 39 10.12 11.24 22.73
N THR A 40 8.87 11.53 22.39
CA THR A 40 8.32 11.16 21.08
C THR A 40 9.02 11.91 19.95
N LEU A 41 9.25 13.22 20.10
CA LEU A 41 9.99 14.02 19.14
C LEU A 41 11.42 13.50 18.95
N SER A 42 12.15 13.29 20.04
CA SER A 42 13.52 12.76 19.96
C SER A 42 13.60 11.35 19.35
N LEU A 43 12.55 10.52 19.51
CA LEU A 43 12.46 9.23 18.82
C LEU A 43 12.22 9.40 17.31
N ILE A 44 11.46 10.40 16.89
CA ILE A 44 11.26 10.71 15.48
C ILE A 44 12.59 11.16 14.86
N ASP A 45 13.31 12.08 15.52
CA ASP A 45 14.61 12.58 15.04
C ASP A 45 15.64 11.45 14.91
N LYS A 46 15.70 10.55 15.89
CA LYS A 46 16.56 9.37 15.82
C LYS A 46 16.17 8.41 14.70
N ARG A 47 14.87 8.27 14.41
CA ARG A 47 14.41 7.43 13.29
C ARG A 47 14.84 8.00 11.94
N THR A 48 14.76 9.32 11.77
CA THR A 48 15.25 9.98 10.55
C THR A 48 16.75 9.83 10.40
N GLU A 49 17.52 10.03 11.49
CA GLU A 49 18.97 9.84 11.47
C GLU A 49 19.37 8.40 11.10
N VAL A 50 18.70 7.39 11.66
CA VAL A 50 18.94 5.99 11.33
C VAL A 50 18.55 5.68 9.89
N ALA A 51 17.44 6.25 9.40
CA ALA A 51 17.02 6.08 8.01
C ALA A 51 18.05 6.69 7.04
N ASP A 52 18.55 7.89 7.31
CA ASP A 52 19.57 8.57 6.51
C ASP A 52 20.91 7.80 6.58
N ALA A 53 21.30 7.31 7.76
CA ALA A 53 22.48 6.47 7.92
C ALA A 53 22.36 5.14 7.15
N ALA A 54 21.18 4.53 7.09
CA ALA A 54 20.93 3.32 6.31
C ALA A 54 21.03 3.59 4.81
N VAL A 55 20.51 4.72 4.36
CA VAL A 55 20.60 5.22 2.99
C VAL A 55 22.06 5.50 2.59
N ASN A 56 22.90 6.01 3.49
CA ASN A 56 24.32 6.21 3.25
C ASN A 56 25.13 4.90 3.22
N ARG A 57 24.69 3.85 3.94
CA ARG A 57 25.37 2.54 3.99
C ARG A 57 25.12 1.67 2.75
N VAL A 58 23.95 1.81 2.14
CA VAL A 58 23.62 1.10 0.89
C VAL A 58 23.84 2.08 -0.25
N GLY A 59 24.76 1.80 -1.16
CA GLY A 59 24.94 2.62 -2.37
C GLY A 59 23.59 2.79 -3.08
N ILE A 60 22.95 3.95 -2.89
CA ILE A 60 21.58 4.25 -3.34
C ILE A 60 21.46 4.01 -4.85
N GLU A 61 22.57 4.24 -5.55
CA GLU A 61 22.68 4.07 -6.99
C GLU A 61 22.65 2.61 -7.41
N ALA A 62 23.41 1.74 -6.75
CA ALA A 62 23.45 0.31 -7.06
C ALA A 62 22.09 -0.36 -6.82
N GLY A 63 21.46 -0.10 -5.67
CA GLY A 63 20.14 -0.66 -5.36
C GLY A 63 19.02 -0.15 -6.29
N LYS A 64 19.07 1.12 -6.69
CA LYS A 64 18.13 1.71 -7.65
C LYS A 64 18.30 1.11 -9.05
N VAL A 65 19.53 0.91 -9.50
CA VAL A 65 19.84 0.34 -10.82
C VAL A 65 19.40 -1.12 -10.88
N VAL A 66 19.71 -1.94 -9.86
CA VAL A 66 19.28 -3.34 -9.80
C VAL A 66 17.76 -3.46 -9.85
N ARG A 67 17.02 -2.62 -9.10
CA ARG A 67 15.55 -2.62 -9.14
C ARG A 67 15.00 -2.30 -10.53
N ARG A 68 15.61 -1.33 -11.22
CA ARG A 68 15.23 -0.98 -12.60
C ARG A 68 15.52 -2.10 -13.58
N ILE A 69 16.68 -2.75 -13.46
CA ILE A 69 17.06 -3.89 -14.31
C ILE A 69 16.11 -5.06 -14.11
N ILE A 70 15.78 -5.43 -12.87
CA ILE A 70 14.83 -6.51 -12.58
C ILE A 70 13.47 -6.21 -13.23
N VAL A 71 12.96 -4.99 -13.07
CA VAL A 71 11.69 -4.59 -13.70
C VAL A 71 11.77 -4.66 -15.22
N LEU A 72 12.86 -4.17 -15.83
CA LEU A 72 13.06 -4.26 -17.29
C LEU A 72 13.13 -5.71 -17.78
N CYS A 73 13.82 -6.59 -17.06
CA CYS A 73 13.90 -8.02 -17.40
C CYS A 73 12.53 -8.71 -17.32
N ILE A 74 11.73 -8.43 -16.27
CA ILE A 74 10.39 -9.01 -16.13
C ILE A 74 9.47 -8.51 -17.24
N LEU A 75 9.48 -7.20 -17.52
CA LEU A 75 8.66 -6.56 -18.56
C LEU A 75 9.06 -7.07 -19.95
N PHE A 76 10.35 -7.30 -20.19
CA PHE A 76 10.84 -7.97 -21.39
C PHE A 76 10.33 -9.43 -21.47
N GLY A 77 10.41 -10.19 -20.39
CA GLY A 77 9.97 -11.58 -20.35
C GLY A 77 8.46 -11.76 -20.53
N THR A 78 7.64 -10.87 -19.97
CA THR A 78 6.16 -11.03 -19.98
C THR A 78 5.49 -10.36 -21.16
N ILE A 79 6.06 -9.30 -21.73
CA ILE A 79 5.45 -8.56 -22.84
C ILE A 79 6.22 -8.79 -24.14
N ILE A 80 7.54 -8.63 -24.11
CA ILE A 80 8.35 -8.68 -25.33
C ILE A 80 8.53 -10.13 -25.82
N ALA A 81 8.69 -11.11 -24.93
CA ALA A 81 8.81 -12.51 -25.34
C ALA A 81 7.58 -13.02 -26.11
N PRO A 82 6.32 -12.91 -25.62
CA PRO A 82 5.14 -13.31 -26.41
C PRO A 82 4.91 -12.44 -27.64
N PHE A 83 5.52 -11.24 -27.72
CA PHE A 83 5.54 -10.42 -28.94
C PHE A 83 6.52 -10.98 -29.99
N ILE A 84 7.72 -11.39 -29.59
CA ILE A 84 8.82 -11.80 -30.48
C ILE A 84 8.70 -13.27 -30.91
N LEU A 85 8.31 -14.18 -30.01
CA LEU A 85 8.24 -15.62 -30.28
C LEU A 85 7.40 -15.99 -31.53
N PRO A 86 6.25 -15.35 -31.80
CA PRO A 86 5.50 -15.56 -33.04
C PRO A 86 6.27 -15.20 -34.32
N PHE A 87 7.17 -14.21 -34.30
CA PHE A 87 8.00 -13.85 -35.47
C PHE A 87 9.02 -14.94 -35.82
N PHE A 88 9.41 -15.75 -34.83
CA PHE A 88 10.27 -16.91 -35.02
C PHE A 88 9.50 -18.21 -35.32
N SER A 89 8.22 -18.10 -35.69
CA SER A 89 7.33 -19.24 -35.99
C SER A 89 7.08 -20.18 -34.81
N ILE A 90 7.24 -19.71 -33.57
CA ILE A 90 6.89 -20.47 -32.37
C ILE A 90 5.42 -20.16 -32.01
N PRO A 91 4.52 -21.16 -32.00
CA PRO A 91 3.10 -20.94 -31.73
C PRO A 91 2.88 -20.46 -30.30
N THR A 92 1.98 -19.48 -30.12
CA THR A 92 1.55 -19.05 -28.78
C THR A 92 0.23 -19.72 -28.45
N VAL A 93 0.18 -20.42 -27.31
CA VAL A 93 -1.05 -21.08 -26.84
C VAL A 93 -1.93 -20.04 -26.16
N VAL A 94 -3.19 -19.95 -26.57
CA VAL A 94 -4.18 -19.13 -25.89
C VAL A 94 -5.38 -19.94 -25.44
N GLU A 95 -5.91 -19.51 -24.32
CA GLU A 95 -7.16 -20.01 -23.76
C GLU A 95 -8.31 -19.19 -24.34
N LEU A 96 -9.20 -19.85 -25.09
CA LEU A 96 -10.42 -19.26 -25.61
C LEU A 96 -11.61 -19.91 -24.90
N GLU A 97 -12.46 -19.09 -24.29
CA GLU A 97 -13.75 -19.54 -23.81
C GLU A 97 -14.73 -19.60 -24.99
N GLU A 98 -15.08 -20.81 -25.43
CA GLU A 98 -16.08 -21.04 -26.46
C GLU A 98 -17.42 -21.38 -25.81
N THR A 99 -18.45 -20.57 -26.07
CA THR A 99 -19.84 -20.89 -25.71
C THR A 99 -20.36 -21.93 -26.71
N ARG A 100 -20.46 -23.21 -26.29
CA ARG A 100 -21.10 -24.25 -27.11
C ARG A 100 -22.48 -24.57 -26.58
N TYR A 101 -23.39 -24.87 -27.51
CA TYR A 101 -24.72 -25.38 -27.18
C TYR A 101 -24.59 -26.72 -26.44
N ALA A 102 -25.36 -26.88 -25.36
CA ALA A 102 -25.33 -28.10 -24.56
C ALA A 102 -25.70 -29.32 -25.43
N PRO A 103 -25.17 -30.52 -25.15
CA PRO A 103 -25.46 -31.72 -25.94
C PRO A 103 -26.95 -32.15 -25.97
N LEU A 104 -27.79 -31.54 -25.12
CA LEU A 104 -29.25 -31.73 -25.08
C LEU A 104 -30.04 -30.50 -25.59
N ASP A 105 -29.36 -29.55 -26.26
CA ASP A 105 -29.97 -28.30 -26.69
C ASP A 105 -30.82 -28.48 -27.95
N PHE A 106 -32.04 -28.97 -27.75
CA PHE A 106 -33.10 -28.89 -28.74
C PHE A 106 -33.56 -27.44 -28.89
N PHE A 107 -33.30 -26.83 -30.05
CA PHE A 107 -33.81 -25.50 -30.43
C PHE A 107 -33.36 -24.31 -29.54
N GLY A 108 -32.26 -24.41 -28.79
CA GLY A 108 -31.73 -23.28 -28.00
C GLY A 108 -32.41 -23.06 -26.64
N LEU A 109 -33.18 -24.04 -26.16
CA LEU A 109 -33.95 -23.98 -24.92
C LEU A 109 -33.18 -24.45 -23.67
N PHE A 110 -32.06 -25.15 -23.82
CA PHE A 110 -31.29 -25.71 -22.68
C PHE A 110 -29.98 -24.97 -22.38
N GLY A 111 -29.80 -23.80 -23.00
CA GLY A 111 -28.72 -22.87 -22.66
C GLY A 111 -27.36 -23.24 -23.24
N THR A 112 -26.42 -22.30 -23.10
CA THR A 112 -25.04 -22.43 -23.55
C THR A 112 -24.13 -22.78 -22.37
N ASN A 113 -23.21 -23.71 -22.57
CA ASN A 113 -22.17 -24.04 -21.61
C ASN A 113 -20.84 -23.45 -22.10
N ASN A 114 -20.07 -22.89 -21.16
CA ASN A 114 -18.75 -22.34 -21.45
C ASN A 114 -17.72 -23.46 -21.42
N TYR A 115 -17.03 -23.69 -22.54
CA TYR A 115 -15.94 -24.65 -22.64
C TYR A 115 -14.62 -23.92 -22.85
N ILE A 116 -13.61 -24.31 -22.09
CA ILE A 116 -12.25 -23.79 -22.21
C ILE A 116 -11.56 -24.57 -23.35
N SER A 117 -11.25 -23.88 -24.45
CA SER A 117 -10.59 -24.42 -25.64
C SER A 117 -9.20 -23.82 -25.77
N PHE A 118 -8.16 -24.66 -25.78
CA PHE A 118 -6.79 -24.22 -26.01
C PHE A 118 -6.50 -24.24 -27.50
N GLN A 119 -6.41 -23.07 -28.12
CA GLN A 119 -6.04 -22.95 -29.53
C GLN A 119 -4.61 -22.40 -29.65
N THR A 120 -3.81 -23.02 -30.51
CA THR A 120 -2.49 -22.53 -30.87
C THR A 120 -2.65 -21.54 -32.01
N ILE A 121 -2.46 -20.25 -31.72
CA ILE A 121 -2.50 -19.22 -32.76
C ILE A 121 -1.07 -19.04 -33.27
N ASN A 122 -0.88 -19.29 -34.56
CA ASN A 122 0.33 -18.93 -35.29
C ASN A 122 0.23 -17.47 -35.72
N GLY A 123 0.55 -16.54 -34.80
CA GLY A 123 0.47 -15.10 -35.08
C GLY A 123 0.68 -14.24 -33.85
N TYR A 124 0.71 -12.92 -34.07
CA TYR A 124 0.85 -11.93 -33.01
C TYR A 124 -0.41 -11.92 -32.12
N LEU A 125 -0.23 -12.26 -30.84
CA LEU A 125 -1.31 -12.24 -29.86
C LEU A 125 -1.42 -10.86 -29.20
N PHE A 126 -2.42 -10.09 -29.60
CA PHE A 126 -2.75 -8.81 -28.98
C PHE A 126 -4.00 -8.92 -28.11
N THR A 127 -3.81 -9.29 -26.85
CA THR A 127 -4.88 -9.36 -25.86
C THR A 127 -5.20 -7.99 -25.25
N THR A 128 -6.39 -7.85 -24.70
CA THR A 128 -6.81 -6.64 -23.99
C THR A 128 -5.95 -6.36 -22.75
N GLU A 129 -5.43 -7.41 -22.13
CA GLU A 129 -4.56 -7.39 -20.97
C GLU A 129 -3.22 -6.74 -21.32
N ASN A 130 -2.63 -7.07 -22.48
CA ASN A 130 -1.37 -6.47 -22.94
C ASN A 130 -1.50 -4.94 -23.10
N ARG A 131 -2.64 -4.47 -23.62
CA ARG A 131 -2.93 -3.03 -23.73
C ARG A 131 -3.06 -2.36 -22.35
N GLN A 132 -3.76 -2.99 -21.40
CA GLN A 132 -3.94 -2.45 -20.05
C GLN A 132 -2.63 -2.38 -19.27
N ILE A 133 -1.78 -3.40 -19.41
CA ILE A 133 -0.45 -3.44 -18.80
C ILE A 133 0.43 -2.31 -19.37
N LEU A 134 0.43 -2.13 -20.70
CA LEU A 134 1.20 -1.06 -21.35
C LEU A 134 0.75 0.34 -20.88
N VAL A 135 -0.57 0.59 -20.85
CA VAL A 135 -1.13 1.87 -20.39
C VAL A 135 -0.80 2.11 -18.91
N THR A 136 -0.87 1.08 -18.07
CA THR A 136 -0.53 1.17 -16.64
C THR A 136 0.95 1.49 -16.43
N ILE A 137 1.86 0.87 -17.18
CA ILE A 137 3.30 1.13 -17.08
C ILE A 137 3.63 2.54 -17.58
N VAL A 138 3.05 2.96 -18.71
CA VAL A 138 3.19 4.32 -19.25
C VAL A 138 2.65 5.33 -18.22
N GLY A 139 1.46 5.11 -17.67
CA GLY A 139 0.88 5.96 -16.62
C GLY A 139 1.74 6.01 -15.35
N PHE A 140 2.27 4.88 -14.89
CA PHE A 140 3.10 4.80 -13.69
C PHE A 140 4.46 5.50 -13.86
N TYR A 141 5.13 5.34 -15.00
CA TYR A 141 6.45 5.95 -15.23
C TYR A 141 6.35 7.42 -15.65
N PHE A 142 5.43 7.81 -16.54
CA PHE A 142 5.27 9.21 -16.95
C PHE A 142 4.48 10.04 -15.91
N GLY A 143 3.55 9.42 -15.17
CA GLY A 143 2.83 10.05 -14.07
C GLY A 143 3.71 10.35 -12.86
N ASN A 144 4.53 9.38 -12.42
CA ASN A 144 5.46 9.61 -11.29
C ASN A 144 6.61 10.57 -11.64
N ALA A 145 7.04 10.63 -12.90
CA ALA A 145 8.01 11.63 -13.36
C ALA A 145 7.47 13.07 -13.21
N SER A 146 6.16 13.25 -13.38
CA SER A 146 5.50 14.55 -13.23
C SER A 146 5.34 14.96 -11.76
N ALA A 147 5.10 13.99 -10.87
CA ALA A 147 4.97 14.21 -9.43
C ALA A 147 6.29 14.56 -8.73
N LYS A 148 7.45 14.14 -9.28
CA LYS A 148 8.77 14.44 -8.71
C LYS A 148 9.22 15.91 -8.93
N SER A 149 8.52 16.68 -9.76
CA SER A 149 8.87 18.09 -10.04
C SER A 149 8.31 19.10 -9.02
N ARG A 150 7.79 18.63 -7.87
CA ARG A 150 7.19 19.50 -6.86
C ARG A 150 7.69 19.20 -5.45
#